data_AF-A0A2M8S710-F1
#
_entry.id   AF-A0A2M8S710-F1
#
_cell.length_a   1.000
_cell.length_b   1.000
_cell.length_c   1.000
_cell.angle_alpha   90.00
_cell.angle_beta   90.00
_cell.angle_gamma   90.00
#
_symmetry.space_group_name_H-M   'P 1'
#
loop_
_entity.id
_entity.type
_entity.pdbx_description
1 polymer ?
#
loop_
_entity_poly.entity_id
_entity_poly.type
_entity_poly.pdbx_seq_one_letter_code
_entity_poly.pdbx_strand_id
1 'polypeptide(L)'
;MLDQLNEIESKARQALQTVQDEAALETWRVAHLGRSSPLMTVFDRLGALPKEERPAIGKRANEVKKLLETALGQRSEEMRQAALKRSLGQEQLD
;
A
#
# COMPACT_ATOMS: atom_id res chain seq x y z
N MET A 1 10.67 16.56 0.92
CA MET A 1 10.08 15.44 0.15
C MET A 1 10.30 14.08 0.80
N LEU A 2 11.46 13.83 1.44
CA LEU A 2 11.67 12.58 2.19
C LEU A 2 10.67 12.41 3.35
N ASP A 3 10.41 13.47 4.12
CA ASP A 3 9.39 13.44 5.17
C ASP A 3 7.98 13.15 4.63
N GLN A 4 7.64 13.74 3.49
CA GLN A 4 6.37 13.48 2.81
C GLN A 4 6.23 12.00 2.43
N LEU A 5 7.32 11.36 1.97
CA LEU A 5 7.33 9.92 1.66
C LEU A 5 7.14 9.06 2.92
N ASN A 6 7.75 9.45 4.04
CA ASN A 6 7.55 8.77 5.32
C ASN A 6 6.10 8.92 5.82
N GLU A 7 5.50 10.10 5.64
CA GLU A 7 4.11 10.35 6.00
C GLU A 7 3.14 9.55 5.13
N ILE A 8 3.40 9.47 3.81
CA ILE A 8 2.64 8.63 2.88
C ILE A 8 2.70 7.16 3.31
N GLU A 9 3.89 6.65 3.63
CA GLU A 9 4.06 5.28 4.11
C GLU A 9 3.25 5.05 5.38
N SER A 10 3.41 5.89 6.41
CA SER A 10 2.73 5.74 7.69
C SER A 10 1.21 5.77 7.53
N LYS A 11 0.68 6.75 6.78
CA LYS A 11 -0.76 6.89 6.55
C LYS A 11 -1.32 5.69 5.79
N ALA A 12 -0.64 5.25 4.74
CA ALA A 12 -1.07 4.08 3.98
C ALA A 12 -1.06 2.81 4.84
N ARG A 13 -0.03 2.59 5.66
CA ARG A 13 0.03 1.43 6.57
C ARG A 13 -1.07 1.46 7.62
N GLN A 14 -1.35 2.61 8.23
CA GLN A 14 -2.45 2.76 9.18
C GLN A 14 -3.81 2.50 8.52
N ALA A 15 -4.05 3.08 7.34
CA ALA A 15 -5.29 2.84 6.59
C ALA A 15 -5.46 1.35 6.25
N LEU A 16 -4.39 0.65 5.88
CA LEU A 16 -4.44 -0.76 5.52
C LEU A 16 -4.87 -1.65 6.70
N GLN A 17 -4.51 -1.28 7.93
CA GLN A 17 -4.93 -2.01 9.14
C GLN A 17 -6.46 -1.95 9.36
N THR A 18 -7.12 -0.91 8.84
CA THR A 18 -8.57 -0.74 8.98
C THR A 18 -9.38 -1.46 7.89
N VAL A 19 -8.69 -2.00 6.88
CA VAL A 19 -9.32 -2.75 5.78
C VAL A 19 -9.80 -4.11 6.28
N GLN A 20 -11.09 -4.40 6.06
CA GLN A 20 -11.77 -5.60 6.55
C GLN A 20 -12.33 -6.50 5.45
N ASP A 21 -12.37 -6.00 4.21
CA ASP A 21 -12.89 -6.74 3.06
C ASP A 21 -12.14 -6.38 1.77
N GLU A 22 -12.40 -7.14 0.73
CA GLU A 22 -11.73 -7.00 -0.57
C GLU A 22 -12.06 -5.67 -1.28
N ALA A 23 -13.27 -5.13 -1.07
CA ALA A 23 -13.67 -3.85 -1.65
C ALA A 23 -12.92 -2.67 -1.01
N ALA A 24 -12.76 -2.70 0.31
CA ALA A 24 -11.94 -1.76 1.06
C ALA A 24 -10.46 -1.91 0.73
N LEU A 25 -9.99 -3.12 0.45
CA LEU A 25 -8.60 -3.38 0.02
C LEU A 25 -8.32 -2.76 -1.35
N GLU A 26 -9.25 -2.92 -2.30
CA GLU A 26 -9.15 -2.31 -3.62
C GLU A 26 -9.22 -0.78 -3.54
N THR A 27 -10.12 -0.25 -2.70
CA THR A 27 -10.22 1.18 -2.44
C THR A 27 -8.91 1.74 -1.89
N TRP A 28 -8.29 1.03 -0.93
CA TRP A 28 -6.99 1.38 -0.38
C TRP A 28 -5.90 1.36 -1.47
N ARG A 29 -5.88 0.33 -2.32
CA ARG A 29 -4.90 0.19 -3.42
C ARG A 29 -5.00 1.39 -4.36
N VAL A 30 -6.21 1.76 -4.77
CA VAL A 30 -6.41 2.92 -5.66
C VAL A 30 -5.99 4.23 -4.97
N ALA A 31 -6.34 4.42 -3.70
CA ALA A 31 -6.02 5.65 -2.96
C ALA A 31 -4.51 5.85 -2.74
N HIS A 32 -3.75 4.79 -2.49
CA HIS A 32 -2.34 4.87 -2.09
C HIS A 32 -1.34 4.45 -3.18
N LEU A 33 -1.72 3.53 -4.07
CA LEU A 33 -0.87 3.02 -5.17
C LEU A 33 -1.42 3.35 -6.56
N GLY A 34 -2.65 3.87 -6.65
CA GLY A 34 -3.26 4.26 -7.91
C GLY A 34 -2.58 5.47 -8.56
N ARG A 35 -2.95 5.75 -9.81
CA ARG A 35 -2.29 6.76 -10.64
C ARG A 35 -2.37 8.19 -10.09
N SER A 36 -3.42 8.49 -9.33
CA SER A 36 -3.62 9.80 -8.68
C SER A 36 -3.21 9.80 -7.21
N SER A 37 -2.50 8.76 -6.74
CA SER A 37 -2.13 8.68 -5.33
C SER A 37 -1.09 9.74 -4.95
N PRO A 38 -0.99 10.07 -3.65
CA PRO A 38 0.06 10.95 -3.15
C PRO A 38 1.47 10.45 -3.52
N LEU A 39 1.66 9.14 -3.60
CA LEU A 39 2.93 8.52 -4.00
C LEU A 39 3.24 8.77 -5.48
N MET A 40 2.26 8.59 -6.37
CA MET A 40 2.45 8.88 -7.80
C MET A 40 2.71 10.36 -8.06
N THR A 41 2.06 11.24 -7.29
CA THR A 41 2.32 12.68 -7.33
C THR A 41 3.78 13.02 -6.97
N VAL A 42 4.41 12.26 -6.06
CA VAL A 42 5.84 12.44 -5.77
C VAL A 42 6.69 12.01 -6.98
N PHE A 43 6.35 10.88 -7.61
CA PHE A 43 7.04 10.43 -8.82
C PHE A 43 6.95 11.44 -9.96
N ASP A 44 5.80 12.07 -10.18
CA ASP A 44 5.64 13.12 -11.20
C ASP A 44 6.54 14.33 -10.91
N ARG A 45 6.65 14.71 -9.62
CA ARG A 45 7.49 15.83 -9.19
C ARG A 45 9.00 15.53 -9.25
N LEU A 46 9.43 14.26 -9.22
CA LEU A 46 10.84 13.88 -9.34
C LEU A 46 11.49 14.42 -10.63
N GLY A 47 10.71 14.51 -11.71
CA GLY A 47 11.18 15.04 -12.99
C GLY A 47 11.71 16.47 -12.88
N ALA A 48 11.07 17.30 -12.03
CA ALA A 48 11.39 18.71 -11.84
C ALA A 48 12.52 18.97 -10.82
N LEU A 49 13.01 17.94 -10.12
CA LEU A 49 14.03 18.11 -9.08
C LEU A 49 15.45 18.29 -9.64
N PRO A 50 16.35 18.96 -8.90
CA PRO A 50 17.77 19.01 -9.23
C PRO A 50 18.42 17.62 -9.20
N LYS A 51 19.53 17.47 -9.92
CA LYS A 51 20.21 16.18 -10.11
C LYS A 51 20.80 15.62 -8.82
N GLU A 52 21.15 16.47 -7.85
CA GLU A 52 21.70 16.03 -6.57
C GLU A 52 20.64 15.36 -5.67
N GLU A 53 19.40 15.86 -5.69
CA GLU A 53 18.33 15.39 -4.78
C GLU A 53 17.52 14.23 -5.38
N ARG A 54 17.39 14.19 -6.71
CA ARG A 54 16.58 13.21 -7.43
C ARG A 54 16.90 11.74 -7.07
N PRO A 55 18.17 11.30 -6.94
CA PRO A 55 18.49 9.90 -6.63
C PRO A 55 18.00 9.45 -5.26
N ALA A 56 18.18 10.29 -4.23
CA ALA A 56 17.79 9.96 -2.87
C ALA A 56 16.26 9.86 -2.73
N ILE A 57 15.54 10.84 -3.27
CA ILE A 57 14.07 10.88 -3.22
C ILE A 57 13.49 9.77 -4.10
N GLY A 58 14.04 9.53 -5.29
CA GLY A 58 13.60 8.46 -6.18
C GLY A 58 13.80 7.06 -5.59
N LYS A 59 14.92 6.84 -4.90
CA LYS A 59 15.16 5.59 -4.17
C LYS A 59 14.12 5.40 -3.06
N ARG A 60 13.90 6.43 -2.24
CA ARG A 60 12.92 6.36 -1.14
C ARG A 60 11.49 6.17 -1.66
N ALA A 61 11.09 6.84 -2.74
CA ALA A 61 9.77 6.68 -3.34
C ALA A 61 9.54 5.25 -3.85
N ASN A 62 10.55 4.65 -4.50
CA ASN A 62 10.50 3.26 -4.93
C ASN A 62 10.45 2.28 -3.76
N GLU A 63 11.18 2.54 -2.68
CA GLU A 63 11.14 1.74 -1.46
C GLU A 63 9.74 1.76 -0.82
N VAL A 64 9.17 2.96 -0.63
CA VAL A 64 7.80 3.14 -0.10
C VAL A 64 6.80 2.39 -0.99
N LYS A 65 6.90 2.50 -2.31
CA LYS A 65 6.05 1.75 -3.25
C LYS A 65 6.09 0.25 -2.98
N LYS A 66 7.29 -0.33 -2.92
CA LYS A 66 7.48 -1.78 -2.68
C LYS A 66 6.95 -2.22 -1.32
N LEU A 67 7.16 -1.41 -0.28
CA LEU A 67 6.66 -1.69 1.07
C LEU A 67 5.13 -1.73 1.09
N LEU A 68 4.48 -0.78 0.42
CA LEU A 68 3.02 -0.74 0.31
C LEU A 68 2.44 -1.87 -0.54
N GLU A 69 3.09 -2.22 -1.65
CA GLU A 69 2.72 -3.38 -2.48
C GLU A 69 2.85 -4.70 -1.71
N THR A 70 3.92 -4.85 -0.93
CA THR A 70 4.12 -6.03 -0.08
C THR A 70 3.06 -6.12 1.02
N ALA A 71 2.80 -5.01 1.72
CA ALA A 71 1.79 -4.96 2.77
C ALA A 71 0.39 -5.27 2.23
N LEU A 72 0.05 -4.75 1.04
CA LEU A 72 -1.19 -5.06 0.33
C LEU A 72 -1.33 -6.57 0.06
N GLY A 73 -0.28 -7.20 -0.48
CA GLY A 73 -0.27 -8.63 -0.77
C GLY A 73 -0.44 -9.48 0.50
N GLN A 74 0.27 -9.12 1.58
CA GLN A 74 0.13 -9.77 2.88
C GLN A 74 -1.30 -9.66 3.41
N ARG A 75 -1.89 -8.46 3.36
CA ARG A 75 -3.25 -8.23 3.85
C ARG A 75 -4.31 -8.98 3.04
N SER A 76 -4.12 -9.08 1.72
CA SER A 76 -4.96 -9.89 0.85
C SER A 76 -4.92 -11.37 1.22
N GLU A 77 -3.71 -11.92 1.38
CA GLU A 77 -3.53 -13.33 1.74
C GLU A 77 -4.09 -13.63 3.14
N GLU A 78 -3.89 -12.75 4.12
CA GLU A 78 -4.50 -12.85 5.44
C GLU A 78 -6.03 -12.96 5.36
N MET A 79 -6.68 -12.11 4.55
CA MET A 79 -8.13 -12.15 4.37
C MET A 79 -8.59 -13.44 3.70
N ARG A 80 -7.86 -13.90 2.68
CA ARG A 80 -8.14 -15.16 1.99
C ARG A 80 -8.04 -16.36 2.93
N GLN A 81 -6.99 -16.42 3.74
CA GLN A 81 -6.79 -17.48 4.74
C GLN A 81 -7.87 -17.44 5.83
N ALA A 82 -8.28 -16.24 6.27
CA ALA A 82 -9.37 -16.09 7.22
C ALA A 82 -10.73 -16.54 6.65
N ALA A 83 -10.99 -16.29 5.36
CA ALA A 83 -12.18 -16.79 4.68
C ALA A 83 -12.18 -18.32 4.57
N LEU A 84 -11.07 -18.92 4.14
CA LEU A 84 -10.92 -20.38 4.02
C LEU A 84 -11.09 -21.10 5.36
N LYS A 85 -10.49 -20.57 6.44
CA LYS A 85 -10.67 -21.13 7.79
C LYS A 85 -12.12 -21.12 8.25
N ARG A 86 -12.88 -20.08 7.87
CA ARG A 86 -14.32 -19.99 8.20
C ARG A 86 -15.14 -21.02 7.43
N SER A 87 -14.88 -21.23 6.14
CA SER A 87 -15.62 -22.23 5.36
C SER A 87 -15.32 -23.66 5.84
N LEU A 88 -14.06 -23.99 6.10
CA LEU A 88 -13.65 -25.31 6.61
C LEU A 88 -14.19 -25.61 8.01
N GLY A 89 -14.31 -24.59 8.88
CA GLY A 89 -14.89 -24.74 10.21
C GLY A 89 -16.42 -24.91 10.20
N GLN A 90 -17.11 -24.40 9.17
CA GLN A 90 -18.53 -24.62 8.98
C GLN A 90 -18.82 -26.02 8.41
N GLU A 91 -18.01 -26.50 7.47
CA GLU A 91 -18.14 -27.85 6.87
C GLU A 91 -17.90 -29.01 7.85
N GLN A 92 -17.35 -28.74 9.04
CA GLN A 92 -17.08 -29.77 10.06
C GLN A 92 -18.23 -29.95 11.06
N LEU A 93 -19.25 -29.09 11.00
CA LEU A 93 -20.39 -29.04 11.92
C LEU A 93 -21.71 -29.51 11.29
N ASP A 94 -21.71 -29.80 9.98
CA ASP A 94 -22.80 -30.46 9.23
C ASP A 94 -22.43 -31.92 8.90
#